data_AF-A0A1B6NUW6-F1
#
_entry.id   AF-A0A1B6NUW6-F1
#
_cell.length_a   1.000
_cell.length_b   1.000
_cell.length_c   1.000
_cell.angle_alpha   90.00
_cell.angle_beta   90.00
_cell.angle_gamma   90.00
#
_symmetry.space_group_name_H-M   'P 1'
#
loop_
_entity.id
_entity.type
_entity.pdbx_description
1 polymer ?
#
loop_
_entity_poly.entity_id
_entity_poly.type
_entity_poly.pdbx_seq_one_letter_code
_entity_poly.pdbx_strand_id
1 'polypeptide(L)'
;MRPTCWRANWRGPAIDPAPIALGTNTDPYQPVEKRLAIMPGILRVLRDWNHPVTLVTRGQTVLRDLDLWAELAARDQASVGVSITTLDAD
;
A
#
# COMPACT_ATOMS: atom_id res chain seq x y z
N MET A 1 -18.49 0.77 -1.58
CA MET A 1 -18.72 2.19 -1.23
C MET A 1 -17.60 2.97 -1.91
N ARG A 2 -17.89 3.86 -2.87
CA ARG A 2 -16.82 4.56 -3.61
C ARG A 2 -16.04 5.44 -2.63
N PRO A 3 -14.73 5.22 -2.44
CA PRO A 3 -13.99 6.00 -1.47
C PRO A 3 -13.84 7.41 -2.02
N THR A 4 -14.68 8.33 -1.54
CA THR A 4 -14.42 9.76 -1.68
C THR A 4 -13.17 10.02 -0.88
N CYS A 5 -12.09 10.01 -1.60
CA CYS A 5 -10.82 10.37 -1.09
C CYS A 5 -10.87 11.87 -0.76
N TRP A 6 -10.14 12.23 0.28
CA TRP A 6 -9.90 13.58 0.82
C TRP A 6 -10.54 13.83 2.18
N ARG A 7 -9.74 14.39 3.11
CA ARG A 7 -10.28 14.98 4.35
C ARG A 7 -11.23 16.13 3.99
N ALA A 8 -12.12 16.46 4.93
CA ALA A 8 -13.18 17.47 4.84
C ALA A 8 -12.81 18.89 4.33
N ASN A 9 -11.54 19.18 4.00
CA ASN A 9 -11.04 20.52 3.62
C ASN A 9 -10.44 20.62 2.21
N TRP A 10 -10.56 19.59 1.35
CA TRP A 10 -10.12 19.72 -0.06
C TRP A 10 -11.04 20.66 -0.83
N ARG A 11 -10.44 21.67 -1.49
CA ARG A 11 -11.17 22.72 -2.23
C ARG A 11 -11.17 22.54 -3.75
N GLY A 12 -10.48 21.51 -4.26
CA GLY A 12 -10.47 21.19 -5.67
C GLY A 12 -11.65 20.30 -6.09
N PRO A 13 -11.75 19.94 -7.37
CA PRO A 13 -12.77 19.00 -7.85
C PRO A 13 -12.65 17.65 -7.14
N ALA A 14 -13.80 17.00 -6.92
CA ALA A 14 -13.86 15.62 -6.48
C ALA A 14 -13.33 14.71 -7.61
N ILE A 15 -12.43 13.79 -7.27
CA ILE A 15 -11.80 12.86 -8.21
C ILE A 15 -12.04 11.46 -7.65
N ASP A 16 -12.34 10.50 -8.54
CA ASP A 16 -12.36 9.07 -8.18
C ASP A 16 -10.92 8.56 -8.23
N PRO A 17 -10.32 8.11 -7.11
CA PRO A 17 -8.90 7.83 -7.05
C PRO A 17 -8.59 6.49 -7.74
N ALA A 18 -7.62 6.51 -8.66
CA ALA A 18 -7.02 5.29 -9.17
C ALA A 18 -6.01 4.71 -8.14
N PRO A 19 -5.86 3.38 -8.04
CA PRO A 19 -4.88 2.79 -7.13
C PRO A 19 -3.45 3.23 -7.41
N ILE A 20 -2.71 3.59 -6.35
CA ILE A 20 -1.25 3.80 -6.43
C ILE A 20 -0.55 2.44 -6.38
N ALA A 21 0.23 2.13 -7.41
CA ALA A 21 1.02 0.90 -7.47
C ALA A 21 2.41 1.09 -6.85
N LEU A 22 2.68 0.36 -5.78
CA LEU A 22 3.99 0.25 -5.11
C LEU A 22 4.70 -1.04 -5.55
N GLY A 23 6.03 -1.01 -5.60
CA GLY A 23 6.81 -2.18 -6.02
C GLY A 23 6.89 -2.39 -7.54
N THR A 24 6.61 -1.36 -8.33
CA THR A 24 6.63 -1.44 -9.81
C THR A 24 8.04 -1.55 -10.39
N ASN A 25 8.99 -0.77 -9.86
CA ASN A 25 10.39 -0.82 -10.27
C ASN A 25 11.29 -1.46 -9.21
N THR A 26 10.99 -1.23 -7.93
CA THR A 26 11.81 -1.75 -6.82
C THR A 26 10.93 -2.03 -5.63
N ASP A 27 11.21 -3.13 -4.93
CA ASP A 27 10.50 -3.50 -3.72
C ASP A 27 10.63 -2.36 -2.67
N PRO A 28 9.53 -1.82 -2.14
CA PRO A 28 9.59 -0.76 -1.15
C PRO A 28 10.09 -1.27 0.21
N TYR A 29 10.01 -2.57 0.48
CA TYR A 29 10.49 -3.19 1.72
C TYR A 29 11.95 -3.68 1.61
N GLN A 30 12.80 -2.86 1.00
CA GLN A 30 14.24 -3.07 0.97
C GLN A 30 14.86 -3.11 2.38
N PRO A 31 16.07 -3.67 2.57
CA PRO A 31 16.71 -3.76 3.88
C PRO A 31 16.80 -2.41 4.63
N VAL A 32 16.97 -1.29 3.90
CA VAL A 32 17.04 0.05 4.47
C VAL A 32 15.71 0.49 5.12
N GLU A 33 14.58 -0.05 4.65
CA GLU A 33 13.25 0.25 5.18
C GLU A 33 13.08 -0.21 6.64
N LYS A 34 13.88 -1.19 7.10
CA LYS A 34 13.93 -1.57 8.51
C LYS A 34 14.37 -0.42 9.41
N ARG A 35 15.21 0.49 8.90
CA ARG A 35 15.72 1.66 9.63
C ARG A 35 14.90 2.91 9.35
N LEU A 36 14.49 3.12 8.10
CA LEU A 36 13.81 4.36 7.69
C LEU A 36 12.32 4.38 8.03
N ALA A 37 11.66 3.21 8.06
CA ALA A 37 10.24 3.09 8.37
C ALA A 37 9.35 4.07 7.56
N ILE A 38 9.63 4.22 6.27
CA ILE A 38 8.91 5.12 5.36
C ILE A 38 7.54 4.53 5.01
N MET A 39 7.47 3.21 4.76
CA MET A 39 6.24 2.51 4.37
C MET A 39 5.05 2.72 5.31
N PRO A 40 5.18 2.57 6.64
CA PRO A 40 4.04 2.79 7.52
C PRO A 40 3.57 4.26 7.51
N GLY A 41 4.46 5.21 7.22
CA GLY A 41 4.09 6.61 6.97
C GLY A 41 3.23 6.77 5.72
N ILE A 42 3.65 6.17 4.61
CA ILE A 42 2.90 6.15 3.34
C ILE A 42 1.52 5.52 3.55
N LEU A 43 1.46 4.33 4.17
CA LEU A 43 0.20 3.61 4.39
C LEU A 43 -0.78 4.39 5.27
N ARG A 44 -0.29 5.05 6.33
CA ARG A 44 -1.13 5.94 7.15
C ARG A 44 -1.72 7.09 6.34
N VAL A 45 -0.94 7.72 5.46
CA VAL A 45 -1.45 8.78 4.59
C VAL A 45 -2.52 8.24 3.65
N LEU A 46 -2.26 7.12 2.97
CA LEU A 46 -3.22 6.52 2.05
C LEU A 46 -4.53 6.13 2.75
N ARG A 47 -4.43 5.53 3.95
CA ARG A 47 -5.56 5.18 4.80
C ARG A 47 -6.37 6.39 5.25
N ASP A 48 -5.69 7.42 5.76
CA ASP A 48 -6.33 8.65 6.25
C ASP A 48 -7.07 9.41 5.13
N TRP A 49 -6.66 9.19 3.88
CA TRP A 49 -7.22 9.84 2.70
C TRP A 49 -8.08 8.90 1.85
N ASN A 50 -8.36 7.68 2.32
CA ASN A 50 -9.15 6.67 1.61
C ASN A 50 -8.65 6.43 0.17
N HIS A 51 -7.33 6.40 -0.01
CA HIS A 51 -6.70 6.25 -1.32
C HIS A 51 -6.31 4.77 -1.54
N PRO A 52 -6.82 4.12 -2.60
CA PRO A 52 -6.50 2.73 -2.88
C PRO A 52 -5.03 2.56 -3.24
N VAL A 53 -4.46 1.40 -2.87
CA VAL A 53 -3.05 1.08 -3.07
C VAL A 53 -2.88 -0.39 -3.44
N THR A 54 -1.96 -0.64 -4.37
CA THR A 54 -1.50 -2.00 -4.68
C THR A 54 -0.02 -2.13 -4.39
N LEU A 55 0.42 -3.32 -4.02
CA LEU A 55 1.82 -3.64 -3.77
C LEU A 55 2.18 -4.93 -4.47
N VAL A 56 3.34 -4.95 -5.12
CA VAL A 56 4.04 -6.21 -5.44
C VAL A 56 5.33 -6.27 -4.61
N THR A 57 5.53 -7.38 -3.90
CA THR A 57 6.73 -7.59 -3.06
C THR A 57 7.30 -8.99 -3.22
N ARG A 58 8.57 -9.18 -2.84
CA ARG A 58 9.28 -10.47 -2.84
C ARG A 58 9.69 -10.93 -1.44
N GLY A 59 9.43 -10.14 -0.40
CA GLY A 59 9.97 -10.37 0.94
C GLY A 59 8.92 -10.31 2.05
N GLN A 60 9.22 -10.97 3.16
CA GLN A 60 8.36 -11.04 4.34
C GLN A 60 8.27 -9.73 5.15
N THR A 61 9.14 -8.74 4.90
CA THR A 61 9.18 -7.50 5.68
C THR A 61 7.87 -6.71 5.60
N VAL A 62 7.07 -6.92 4.56
CA VAL A 62 5.70 -6.37 4.44
C VAL A 62 4.82 -6.70 5.65
N LEU A 63 5.04 -7.85 6.30
CA LEU A 63 4.27 -8.30 7.45
C LEU A 63 4.48 -7.42 8.70
N ARG A 64 5.54 -6.61 8.75
CA ARG A 64 5.75 -5.63 9.83
C ARG A 64 4.60 -4.63 9.90
N ASP A 65 4.01 -4.30 8.76
CA ASP A 65 3.00 -3.25 8.63
C ASP A 65 1.60 -3.86 8.38
N LEU A 66 1.39 -5.14 8.77
CA LEU A 66 0.18 -5.93 8.49
C LEU A 66 -1.11 -5.26 9.00
N ASP A 67 -1.07 -4.62 10.17
CA ASP A 67 -2.25 -3.95 10.73
C ASP A 67 -2.74 -2.80 9.83
N LEU A 68 -1.81 -2.02 9.25
CA LEU A 68 -2.15 -0.94 8.32
C LEU A 68 -2.70 -1.49 7.00
N TRP A 69 -2.14 -2.60 6.51
CA TRP A 69 -2.68 -3.30 5.35
C TRP A 69 -4.09 -3.84 5.61
N ALA A 70 -4.33 -4.40 6.80
CA ALA A 70 -5.64 -4.90 7.19
C ALA A 70 -6.69 -3.79 7.28
N GLU A 71 -6.33 -2.62 7.83
CA GLU A 71 -7.22 -1.44 7.89
C GLU A 71 -7.62 -0.95 6.48
N LEU A 72 -6.69 -0.93 5.53
CA LEU A 72 -6.95 -0.59 4.13
C LEU A 72 -7.78 -1.68 3.43
N ALA A 73 -7.43 -2.95 3.64
CA ALA A 73 -8.14 -4.10 3.04
C ALA A 73 -9.60 -4.19 3.52
N ALA A 74 -9.86 -3.89 4.80
CA ALA A 74 -11.22 -3.81 5.35
C ALA A 74 -12.11 -2.77 4.64
N ARG A 75 -11.50 -1.81 3.93
CA ARG A 75 -12.18 -0.79 3.14
C ARG A 75 -12.13 -1.07 1.63
N ASP A 76 -11.66 -2.25 1.21
CA ASP A 76 -11.45 -2.61 -0.19
C ASP A 76 -10.44 -1.68 -0.90
N GLN A 77 -9.44 -1.19 -0.16
CA GLN A 77 -8.45 -0.22 -0.63
C GLN A 77 -7.03 -0.77 -0.75
N ALA A 78 -6.81 -2.06 -0.46
CA ALA A 78 -5.50 -2.67 -0.55
C ALA A 78 -5.54 -3.97 -1.35
N SER A 79 -4.54 -4.14 -2.21
CA SER A 79 -4.19 -5.43 -2.82
C SER A 79 -2.69 -5.66 -2.75
N VAL A 80 -2.27 -6.81 -2.24
CA VAL A 80 -0.85 -7.17 -2.10
C VAL A 80 -0.59 -8.45 -2.88
N GLY A 81 0.27 -8.37 -3.88
CA GLY A 81 0.78 -9.49 -4.65
C GLY A 81 2.20 -9.86 -4.21
N VAL A 82 2.50 -11.16 -4.24
CA VAL A 82 3.85 -11.68 -4.03
C VAL A 82 4.41 -12.15 -5.37
N SER A 83 5.58 -11.63 -5.73
CA SER A 83 6.30 -12.04 -6.92
C SER A 83 7.06 -13.34 -6.60
N ILE A 84 6.58 -14.45 -7.12
CA ILE A 84 7.23 -15.76 -7.03
C ILE A 84 7.99 -15.99 -8.35
N THR A 85 9.32 -16.06 -8.27
CA THR A 85 10.17 -16.22 -9.48
C THR A 85 10.05 -17.61 -10.09
N THR A 86 9.98 -18.64 -9.25
CA THR A 86 9.83 -20.04 -9.63
C THR A 86 9.00 -20.75 -8.58
N LEU A 87 8.24 -21.76 -9.01
CA LEU A 87 7.54 -22.69 -8.14
C LEU A 87 8.38 -23.95 -7.85
N ASP A 88 9.55 -24.06 -8.48
CA ASP A 88 10.53 -25.10 -8.21
C ASP A 88 11.28 -24.78 -6.91
N ALA A 89 11.44 -25.79 -6.06
CA ALA A 89 12.08 -25.66 -4.74
C ALA A 89 13.54 -26.15 -4.74
N ASP A 90 13.98 -26.81 -5.81
CA ASP A 90 15.34 -27.35 -6.00
C ASP A 90 16.21 -26.42 -6.87
#